data_AF-A0A2S1TZ64-F1
#
_entry.id   AF-A0A2S1TZ64-F1
#
_cell.length_a   1.000
_cell.length_b   1.000
_cell.length_c   1.000
_cell.angle_alpha   90.00
_cell.angle_beta   90.00
_cell.angle_gamma   90.00
#
_symmetry.space_group_name_H-M   'P 1'
#
loop_
_entity.id
_entity.type
_entity.pdbx_description
1 polymer ?
#
loop_
_entity_poly.entity_id
_entity_poly.type
_entity_poly.pdbx_seq_one_letter_code
_entity_poly.pdbx_strand_id
1 'polypeptide(L)'
;SNASAGGASGLDVYKGYIDDISNTIKKHPESKVVMVVEPDTLGNLVTGSSEACKNVHTLHKNALSYAVNVFGAMDNVSVYLDAAHGMWLGGVTDKVAAVIKEILDNAPNGKIRGLSTNVSNYQPVYSEYEYHEKLAASLSAIGVDDIHFIVDTGRNGVDVTETFSKYQTWCNFVGTGFGAHPKGNPDASMPLLDAYMWLKTPGEADGSAVGDRADPV
;
A
#
# COMPACT_ATOMS: atom_id res chain seq x y z
N SER A 1 1.28 -13.49 13.52
CA SER A 1 1.42 -12.13 14.05
C SER A 1 0.01 -11.60 14.32
N ASN A 2 -0.25 -11.12 15.55
CA ASN A 2 -1.54 -10.54 15.95
C ASN A 2 -1.64 -9.03 15.59
N ALA A 3 -0.85 -8.58 14.61
CA ALA A 3 -0.46 -7.17 14.41
C ALA A 3 -1.50 -6.31 13.66
N SER A 4 -2.71 -6.82 13.39
CA SER A 4 -3.80 -6.00 12.88
C SER A 4 -5.02 -6.20 13.77
N ALA A 5 -5.50 -5.11 14.36
CA ALA A 5 -6.77 -5.07 15.08
C ALA A 5 -7.96 -5.00 14.10
N GLY A 6 -7.93 -5.82 13.04
CA GLY A 6 -8.93 -5.82 11.96
C GLY A 6 -10.36 -5.72 12.50
N GLY A 7 -11.10 -4.72 12.02
CA GLY A 7 -12.39 -4.31 12.57
C GLY A 7 -13.63 -4.83 11.82
N ALA A 8 -13.46 -5.34 10.60
CA ALA A 8 -14.56 -5.93 9.83
C ALA A 8 -14.67 -7.43 10.12
N SER A 9 -15.84 -7.87 10.60
CA SER A 9 -16.08 -9.30 10.90
C SER A 9 -16.29 -10.17 9.65
N GLY A 10 -16.29 -9.58 8.45
CA GLY A 10 -16.49 -10.28 7.18
C GLY A 10 -16.57 -9.35 5.98
N LEU A 11 -16.59 -9.93 4.78
CA LEU A 11 -16.57 -9.20 3.51
C LEU A 11 -17.77 -8.27 3.32
N ASP A 12 -18.97 -8.67 3.74
CA ASP A 12 -20.18 -7.83 3.54
C ASP A 12 -20.14 -6.57 4.43
N VAL A 13 -19.57 -6.68 5.63
CA VAL A 13 -19.35 -5.52 6.51
C VAL A 13 -18.32 -4.57 5.87
N TYR A 14 -17.25 -5.14 5.30
CA TYR A 14 -16.26 -4.35 4.57
C TYR A 14 -16.87 -3.60 3.37
N LYS A 15 -17.70 -4.29 2.56
CA LYS A 15 -18.42 -3.66 1.44
C LYS A 15 -19.30 -2.50 1.90
N GLY A 16 -19.99 -2.65 3.04
CA GLY A 16 -20.75 -1.58 3.66
C GLY A 16 -19.91 -0.33 3.95
N TYR A 17 -18.70 -0.49 4.51
CA TYR A 17 -17.79 0.64 4.74
C TYR A 17 -17.36 1.32 3.43
N ILE A 18 -17.02 0.54 2.41
CA ILE A 18 -16.65 1.06 1.09
C ILE A 18 -17.82 1.82 0.46
N ASP A 19 -19.03 1.28 0.55
CA ASP A 19 -20.22 1.89 0.00
C ASP A 19 -20.53 3.23 0.68
N ASP A 20 -20.47 3.29 2.02
CA ASP A 20 -20.68 4.51 2.80
C ASP A 20 -19.66 5.61 2.45
N ILE A 21 -18.38 5.25 2.33
CA ILE A 21 -17.32 6.18 1.90
C ILE A 21 -17.61 6.67 0.48
N SER A 22 -17.91 5.77 -0.46
CA SER A 22 -18.18 6.12 -1.86
C SER A 22 -19.40 7.04 -2.00
N ASN A 23 -20.45 6.79 -1.21
CA ASN A 23 -21.67 7.59 -1.18
C ASN A 23 -21.41 9.00 -0.63
N THR A 24 -20.43 9.14 0.26
CA THR A 24 -19.99 10.44 0.76
C THR A 24 -19.21 11.19 -0.31
N ILE A 25 -18.23 10.55 -0.96
CA ILE A 25 -17.44 11.18 -2.03
C ILE A 25 -18.34 11.63 -3.19
N LYS A 26 -19.35 10.83 -3.57
CA LYS A 26 -20.32 11.17 -4.64
C LYS A 26 -21.12 12.45 -4.37
N LYS A 27 -21.26 12.87 -3.11
CA LYS A 27 -21.93 14.12 -2.75
C LYS A 27 -21.04 15.36 -2.96
N HIS A 28 -19.75 15.15 -3.23
CA HIS A 28 -18.73 16.19 -3.40
C HIS A 28 -17.98 16.02 -4.74
N PRO A 29 -18.67 16.09 -5.89
CA PRO A 29 -18.05 15.90 -7.21
C PRO A 29 -16.96 16.94 -7.53
N GLU A 30 -16.95 18.08 -6.86
CA GLU A 30 -15.92 19.12 -6.97
C GLU A 30 -14.61 18.78 -6.27
N SER A 31 -14.64 17.85 -5.31
CA SER A 31 -13.46 17.44 -4.55
C SER A 31 -12.63 16.45 -5.33
N LYS A 32 -11.30 16.61 -5.29
CA LYS A 32 -10.34 15.62 -5.80
C LYS A 32 -9.86 14.76 -4.64
N VAL A 33 -9.99 13.44 -4.78
CA VAL A 33 -9.65 12.49 -3.72
C VAL A 33 -8.54 11.57 -4.20
N VAL A 34 -7.49 11.43 -3.37
CA VAL A 34 -6.50 10.36 -3.51
C VAL A 34 -6.91 9.27 -2.52
N MET A 35 -7.16 8.06 -3.01
CA MET A 35 -7.57 6.92 -2.19
C MET A 35 -6.44 5.88 -2.15
N VAL A 36 -5.82 5.72 -0.99
CA VAL A 36 -4.83 4.65 -0.76
C VAL A 36 -5.57 3.43 -0.19
N VAL A 37 -5.49 2.31 -0.88
CA VAL A 37 -6.28 1.10 -0.57
C VAL A 37 -5.43 0.09 0.20
N GLU A 38 -5.82 -0.12 1.46
CA GLU A 38 -5.44 -1.25 2.33
C GLU A 38 -3.93 -1.57 2.42
N PRO A 39 -3.13 -0.72 3.09
CA PRO A 39 -1.76 -1.04 3.46
C PRO A 39 -1.60 -2.44 4.08
N ASP A 40 -0.43 -3.06 3.87
CA ASP A 40 -0.01 -4.40 4.33
C ASP A 40 -0.78 -5.60 3.74
N THR A 41 -1.95 -5.39 3.12
CA THR A 41 -2.78 -6.50 2.65
C THR A 41 -2.09 -7.26 1.53
N LEU A 42 -1.48 -6.56 0.57
CA LEU A 42 -0.82 -7.18 -0.57
C LEU A 42 0.46 -7.91 -0.17
N GLY A 43 1.26 -7.33 0.75
CA GLY A 43 2.44 -7.99 1.30
C GLY A 43 2.11 -9.34 1.91
N ASN A 44 1.07 -9.38 2.75
CA ASN A 44 0.57 -10.61 3.35
C ASN A 44 0.05 -11.62 2.32
N LEU A 45 -0.68 -11.16 1.28
CA LEU A 45 -1.17 -12.02 0.20
C LEU A 45 -0.04 -12.73 -0.56
N VAL A 46 1.10 -12.05 -0.76
CA VAL A 46 2.24 -12.55 -1.53
C VAL A 46 3.13 -13.48 -0.70
N THR A 47 3.38 -13.14 0.58
CA THR A 47 4.32 -13.90 1.42
C THR A 47 3.67 -14.90 2.37
N GLY A 48 2.37 -14.76 2.65
CA GLY A 48 1.61 -15.67 3.50
C GLY A 48 1.36 -17.04 2.84
N SER A 49 1.71 -18.13 3.52
CA SER A 49 1.60 -19.49 2.94
C SER A 49 0.84 -20.50 3.81
N SER A 50 0.38 -20.10 5.00
CA SER A 50 -0.35 -21.00 5.91
C SER A 50 -1.78 -21.29 5.43
N GLU A 51 -2.40 -22.38 5.90
CA GLU A 51 -3.79 -22.72 5.55
C GLU A 51 -4.79 -21.66 6.07
N ALA A 52 -4.53 -21.11 7.27
CA ALA A 52 -5.29 -19.98 7.79
C ALA A 52 -5.15 -18.73 6.89
N CYS A 53 -3.99 -18.55 6.26
CA CYS A 53 -3.78 -17.49 5.28
C CYS A 53 -4.65 -17.71 4.03
N LYS A 54 -4.88 -18.94 3.54
CA LYS A 54 -5.63 -19.14 2.28
C LYS A 54 -7.07 -18.61 2.30
N ASN A 55 -7.83 -18.87 3.36
CA ASN A 55 -9.21 -18.35 3.48
C ASN A 55 -9.22 -16.82 3.61
N VAL A 56 -8.28 -16.29 4.40
CA VAL A 56 -8.08 -14.85 4.56
C VAL A 56 -7.63 -14.20 3.24
N HIS A 57 -6.82 -14.90 2.43
CA HIS A 57 -6.34 -14.42 1.14
C HIS A 57 -7.48 -14.24 0.14
N THR A 58 -8.40 -15.20 0.04
CA THR A 58 -9.58 -15.05 -0.82
C THR A 58 -10.43 -13.87 -0.37
N LEU A 59 -10.65 -13.72 0.94
CA LEU A 59 -11.41 -12.58 1.48
C LEU A 59 -10.71 -11.25 1.17
N HIS A 60 -9.40 -11.14 1.42
CA HIS A 60 -8.62 -9.94 1.16
C HIS A 60 -8.60 -9.58 -0.33
N LYS A 61 -8.40 -10.55 -1.23
CA LYS A 61 -8.48 -10.29 -2.68
C LYS A 61 -9.85 -9.76 -3.08
N ASN A 62 -10.93 -10.39 -2.61
CA ASN A 62 -12.29 -9.92 -2.89
C ASN A 62 -12.57 -8.53 -2.32
N ALA A 63 -12.03 -8.22 -1.14
CA ALA A 63 -12.13 -6.89 -0.52
C ALA A 63 -11.40 -5.83 -1.35
N LEU A 64 -10.14 -6.09 -1.73
CA LEU A 64 -9.35 -5.21 -2.59
C LEU A 64 -10.01 -4.99 -3.95
N SER A 65 -10.48 -6.06 -4.62
CA SER A 65 -11.19 -5.93 -5.89
C SER A 65 -12.45 -5.10 -5.75
N TYR A 66 -13.21 -5.26 -4.65
CA TYR A 66 -14.40 -4.45 -4.41
C TYR A 66 -14.06 -2.97 -4.23
N ALA A 67 -13.08 -2.65 -3.38
CA ALA A 67 -12.65 -1.28 -3.13
C ALA A 67 -12.17 -0.61 -4.43
N VAL A 68 -11.34 -1.31 -5.22
CA VAL A 68 -10.86 -0.84 -6.53
C VAL A 68 -12.02 -0.65 -7.50
N ASN A 69 -12.95 -1.60 -7.58
CA ASN A 69 -14.09 -1.53 -8.50
C ASN A 69 -15.04 -0.36 -8.18
N VAL A 70 -15.20 -0.03 -6.90
CA VAL A 70 -16.05 1.07 -6.45
C VAL A 70 -15.35 2.42 -6.61
N PHE A 71 -14.19 2.60 -5.99
CA PHE A 71 -13.50 3.89 -6.00
C PHE A 71 -12.87 4.21 -7.35
N GLY A 72 -12.34 3.21 -8.04
CA GLY A 72 -11.73 3.37 -9.36
C GLY A 72 -12.72 3.63 -10.48
N ALA A 73 -14.03 3.51 -10.22
CA ALA A 73 -15.10 3.88 -11.14
C ALA A 73 -15.53 5.35 -11.00
N MET A 74 -14.91 6.11 -10.08
CA MET A 74 -15.28 7.49 -9.79
C MET A 74 -14.33 8.49 -10.45
N ASP A 75 -14.85 9.40 -11.27
CA ASP A 75 -14.05 10.35 -12.06
C ASP A 75 -13.21 11.32 -11.23
N ASN A 76 -13.60 11.57 -9.97
CA ASN A 76 -12.92 12.49 -9.06
C ASN A 76 -11.99 11.80 -8.04
N VAL A 77 -11.76 10.48 -8.21
CA VAL A 77 -10.92 9.68 -7.31
C VAL A 77 -9.73 9.09 -8.07
N SER A 78 -8.53 9.30 -7.54
CA SER A 78 -7.30 8.62 -7.98
C SER A 78 -6.94 7.53 -6.97
N VAL A 79 -7.09 6.27 -7.38
CA VAL A 79 -6.84 5.11 -6.53
C VAL A 79 -5.38 4.66 -6.63
N TYR A 80 -4.72 4.51 -5.48
CA TYR A 80 -3.42 3.86 -5.35
C TYR A 80 -3.58 2.61 -4.49
N LEU A 81 -3.33 1.44 -5.09
CA LEU A 81 -3.35 0.17 -4.36
C LEU A 81 -2.02 -0.01 -3.62
N ASP A 82 -2.05 -0.34 -2.32
CA ASP A 82 -0.80 -0.52 -1.59
C ASP A 82 -0.03 -1.78 -2.03
N ALA A 83 1.26 -1.61 -2.27
CA ALA A 83 2.19 -2.64 -2.68
C ALA A 83 3.36 -2.79 -1.70
N ALA A 84 3.13 -2.57 -0.40
CA ALA A 84 4.14 -2.70 0.65
C ALA A 84 5.41 -1.87 0.36
N HIS A 85 6.60 -2.49 0.38
CA HIS A 85 7.87 -1.80 0.14
C HIS A 85 8.93 -2.76 -0.45
N GLY A 86 10.01 -2.20 -0.98
CA GLY A 86 11.07 -2.92 -1.70
C GLY A 86 11.77 -3.98 -0.86
N MET A 87 12.05 -3.70 0.43
CA MET A 87 12.64 -4.70 1.33
C MET A 87 11.72 -5.89 1.66
N TRP A 88 10.41 -5.80 1.41
CA TRP A 88 9.48 -6.92 1.57
C TRP A 88 9.24 -7.65 0.24
N LEU A 89 8.90 -6.90 -0.81
CA LEU A 89 8.38 -7.46 -2.06
C LEU A 89 9.30 -7.28 -3.27
N GLY A 90 10.40 -6.54 -3.14
CA GLY A 90 11.30 -6.22 -4.26
C GLY A 90 12.02 -7.41 -4.88
N GLY A 91 12.10 -8.54 -4.16
CA GLY A 91 12.65 -9.79 -4.70
C GLY A 91 11.63 -10.68 -5.43
N VAL A 92 10.35 -10.31 -5.46
CA VAL A 92 9.24 -11.15 -5.96
C VAL A 92 8.23 -10.35 -6.80
N THR A 93 8.69 -9.33 -7.53
CA THR A 93 7.82 -8.41 -8.30
C THR A 93 6.89 -9.11 -9.29
N ASP A 94 7.31 -10.22 -9.90
CA ASP A 94 6.45 -11.00 -10.81
C ASP A 94 5.22 -11.59 -10.09
N LYS A 95 5.40 -12.04 -8.84
CA LYS A 95 4.28 -12.55 -8.02
C LYS A 95 3.35 -11.42 -7.59
N VAL A 96 3.93 -10.27 -7.23
CA VAL A 96 3.18 -9.05 -6.89
C VAL A 96 2.32 -8.63 -8.08
N ALA A 97 2.92 -8.53 -9.27
CA ALA A 97 2.22 -8.18 -10.49
C ALA A 97 1.06 -9.13 -10.80
N ALA A 98 1.27 -10.45 -10.65
CA ALA A 98 0.21 -11.44 -10.85
C ALA A 98 -0.98 -11.25 -9.89
N VAL A 99 -0.73 -10.96 -8.61
CA VAL A 99 -1.79 -10.70 -7.62
C VAL A 99 -2.52 -9.39 -7.94
N ILE A 100 -1.80 -8.32 -8.29
CA ILE A 100 -2.41 -7.05 -8.71
C ILE A 100 -3.30 -7.27 -9.92
N LYS A 101 -2.81 -7.99 -10.93
CA LYS A 101 -3.59 -8.29 -12.13
C LYS A 101 -4.88 -9.04 -11.80
N GLU A 102 -4.82 -10.04 -10.93
CA GLU A 102 -6.02 -10.75 -10.48
C GLU A 102 -7.02 -9.84 -9.75
N ILE A 103 -6.54 -8.88 -8.96
CA ILE A 103 -7.39 -7.89 -8.28
C ILE A 103 -8.10 -7.01 -9.31
N LEU A 104 -7.35 -6.51 -10.31
CA LEU A 104 -7.86 -5.64 -11.37
C LEU A 104 -8.83 -6.38 -12.32
N ASP A 105 -8.53 -7.62 -12.70
CA ASP A 105 -9.39 -8.45 -13.54
C ASP A 105 -10.75 -8.72 -12.86
N ASN A 106 -10.78 -8.74 -11.51
CA ASN A 106 -12.00 -8.84 -10.70
C ASN A 106 -12.67 -7.49 -10.37
N ALA A 107 -12.15 -6.39 -10.91
CA ALA A 107 -12.66 -5.03 -10.71
C ALA A 107 -12.98 -4.34 -12.06
N PRO A 108 -13.87 -4.91 -12.89
CA PRO A 108 -14.01 -4.54 -14.31
C PRO A 108 -14.48 -3.09 -14.56
N ASN A 109 -15.07 -2.43 -13.57
CA ASN A 109 -15.52 -1.04 -13.68
C ASN A 109 -14.49 -0.04 -13.13
N GLY A 110 -13.53 -0.53 -12.34
CA GLY A 110 -12.55 0.30 -11.66
C GLY A 110 -11.22 0.35 -12.40
N LYS A 111 -10.53 1.48 -12.25
CA LYS A 111 -9.12 1.61 -12.62
C LYS A 111 -8.33 2.16 -11.44
N ILE A 112 -7.07 1.77 -11.37
CA ILE A 112 -6.11 2.40 -10.45
C ILE A 112 -5.28 3.42 -11.24
N ARG A 113 -4.90 4.52 -10.56
CA ARG A 113 -3.88 5.44 -11.06
C ARG A 113 -2.50 4.82 -10.88
N GLY A 114 -2.31 4.06 -9.81
CA GLY A 114 -0.99 3.60 -9.43
C GLY A 114 -0.95 2.75 -8.19
N LEU A 115 0.24 2.67 -7.59
CA LEU A 115 0.51 1.94 -6.36
C LEU A 115 1.08 2.87 -5.28
N SER A 116 0.76 2.61 -4.02
CA SER A 116 1.47 3.21 -2.89
C SER A 116 2.54 2.26 -2.37
N THR A 117 3.68 2.81 -1.96
CA THR A 117 4.71 2.03 -1.28
C THR A 117 5.26 2.75 -0.05
N ASN A 118 6.00 2.00 0.76
CA ASN A 118 6.66 2.44 1.98
C ASN A 118 5.70 2.92 3.07
N VAL A 119 4.38 2.71 2.93
CA VAL A 119 3.38 3.15 3.91
C VAL A 119 3.73 2.58 5.28
N SER A 120 3.85 3.45 6.27
CA SER A 120 4.28 3.08 7.63
C SER A 120 5.66 2.42 7.71
N ASN A 121 6.53 2.60 6.72
CA ASN A 121 7.88 2.05 6.70
C ASN A 121 8.95 3.15 6.55
N TYR A 122 10.20 2.72 6.41
CA TYR A 122 11.39 3.56 6.59
C TYR A 122 12.36 3.47 5.42
N GLN A 123 11.98 2.84 4.31
CA GLN A 123 12.89 2.60 3.20
C GLN A 123 13.27 3.92 2.51
N PRO A 124 14.55 4.13 2.16
CA PRO A 124 14.96 5.29 1.40
C PRO A 124 14.24 5.40 0.06
N VAL A 125 14.01 6.64 -0.40
CA VAL A 125 13.32 6.91 -1.68
C VAL A 125 14.05 6.26 -2.85
N TYR A 126 15.38 6.29 -2.89
CA TYR A 126 16.14 5.71 -4.02
C TYR A 126 15.91 4.21 -4.14
N SER A 127 15.90 3.47 -3.03
CA SER A 127 15.64 2.02 -3.03
C SER A 127 14.18 1.68 -3.31
N GLU A 128 13.24 2.52 -2.86
CA GLU A 128 11.83 2.36 -3.24
C GLU A 128 11.62 2.62 -4.73
N TYR A 129 12.30 3.60 -5.31
CA TYR A 129 12.19 3.86 -6.74
C TYR A 129 12.75 2.70 -7.59
N GLU A 130 13.86 2.09 -7.18
CA GLU A 130 14.34 0.84 -7.82
C GLU A 130 13.29 -0.29 -7.74
N TYR A 131 12.52 -0.35 -6.64
CA TYR A 131 11.40 -1.28 -6.53
C TYR A 131 10.25 -0.90 -7.48
N HIS A 132 9.92 0.38 -7.60
CA HIS A 132 8.90 0.88 -8.54
C HIS A 132 9.23 0.50 -9.98
N GLU A 133 10.48 0.71 -10.41
CA GLU A 133 10.92 0.36 -11.76
C GLU A 133 10.78 -1.14 -12.04
N LYS A 134 11.22 -1.99 -11.10
CA LYS A 134 11.09 -3.45 -11.24
C LYS A 134 9.64 -3.89 -11.28
N LEU A 135 8.79 -3.34 -10.41
CA LEU A 135 7.38 -3.70 -10.36
C LEU A 135 6.62 -3.21 -11.59
N ALA A 136 6.87 -2.00 -12.05
CA ALA A 136 6.30 -1.47 -13.29
C ALA A 136 6.67 -2.35 -14.50
N ALA A 137 7.92 -2.79 -14.57
CA ALA A 137 8.35 -3.73 -15.62
C ALA A 137 7.63 -5.08 -15.55
N SER A 138 7.49 -5.67 -14.35
CA SER A 138 6.72 -6.92 -14.16
C SER A 138 5.24 -6.77 -14.51
N LEU A 139 4.62 -5.62 -14.19
CA LEU A 139 3.22 -5.32 -14.52
C LEU A 139 3.02 -5.15 -16.03
N SER A 140 3.90 -4.39 -16.69
CA SER A 140 3.85 -4.19 -18.14
C SER A 140 4.04 -5.50 -18.90
N ALA A 141 4.92 -6.40 -18.41
CA ALA A 141 5.12 -7.72 -18.99
C ALA A 141 3.85 -8.60 -19.01
N ILE A 142 2.85 -8.30 -18.16
CA ILE A 142 1.56 -9.02 -18.09
C ILE A 142 0.38 -8.15 -18.56
N GLY A 143 0.64 -7.04 -19.26
CA GLY A 143 -0.36 -6.17 -19.86
C GLY A 143 -1.06 -5.21 -18.89
N VAL A 144 -0.43 -4.91 -17.75
CA VAL A 144 -0.85 -3.85 -16.83
C VAL A 144 0.13 -2.69 -16.99
N ASP A 145 -0.20 -1.76 -17.88
CA ASP A 145 0.64 -0.61 -18.22
C ASP A 145 0.18 0.69 -17.54
N ASP A 146 0.95 1.77 -17.72
CA ASP A 146 0.64 3.14 -17.25
C ASP A 146 0.41 3.26 -15.72
N ILE A 147 1.12 2.43 -14.96
CA ILE A 147 1.09 2.44 -13.49
C ILE A 147 2.11 3.45 -12.96
N HIS A 148 1.61 4.38 -12.15
CA HIS A 148 2.42 5.34 -11.40
C HIS A 148 2.55 4.96 -9.91
N PHE A 149 3.39 5.69 -9.18
CA PHE A 149 3.67 5.41 -7.78
C PHE A 149 3.53 6.67 -6.91
N ILE A 150 3.12 6.46 -5.67
CA ILE A 150 3.37 7.39 -4.57
C ILE A 150 4.16 6.67 -3.49
N VAL A 151 5.05 7.40 -2.82
CA VAL A 151 5.89 6.81 -1.76
C VAL A 151 5.68 7.58 -0.45
N ASP A 152 5.48 6.82 0.62
CA ASP A 152 5.44 7.40 1.96
C ASP A 152 6.85 7.85 2.36
N THR A 153 6.95 9.13 2.74
CA THR A 153 8.17 9.80 3.15
C THR A 153 8.08 10.32 4.59
N GLY A 154 7.02 9.95 5.31
CA GLY A 154 6.77 10.45 6.66
C GLY A 154 7.88 10.12 7.65
N ARG A 155 8.60 9.01 7.47
CA ARG A 155 9.58 8.50 8.45
C ARG A 155 10.90 7.97 7.86
N ASN A 156 11.18 8.24 6.59
CA ASN A 156 12.33 7.70 5.87
C ASN A 156 13.47 8.72 5.62
N GLY A 157 13.59 9.75 6.46
CA GLY A 157 14.63 10.78 6.29
C GLY A 157 16.04 10.35 6.71
N VAL A 158 16.15 9.23 7.42
CA VAL A 158 17.42 8.61 7.79
C VAL A 158 17.48 7.25 7.10
N ASP A 159 18.56 6.98 6.38
CA ASP A 159 18.79 5.67 5.81
C ASP A 159 19.09 4.67 6.93
N VAL A 160 18.11 3.83 7.22
CA VAL A 160 18.18 2.78 8.23
C VAL A 160 18.37 1.39 7.60
N THR A 161 18.67 1.28 6.30
CA THR A 161 18.65 -0.01 5.56
C THR A 161 19.47 -1.11 6.23
N GLU A 162 20.70 -0.82 6.67
CA GLU A 162 21.56 -1.80 7.36
C GLU A 162 20.95 -2.23 8.70
N THR A 163 20.46 -1.27 9.47
CA THR A 163 19.87 -1.49 10.80
C THR A 163 18.55 -2.26 10.66
N PHE A 164 17.71 -1.87 9.70
CA PHE A 164 16.43 -2.52 9.38
C PHE A 164 16.66 -3.97 8.93
N SER A 165 17.68 -4.23 8.11
CA SER A 165 18.03 -5.60 7.69
C SER A 165 18.44 -6.49 8.85
N LYS A 166 19.06 -5.92 9.88
CA LYS A 166 19.50 -6.63 11.09
C LYS A 166 18.35 -6.94 12.05
N TYR A 167 17.50 -5.95 12.31
CA TYR A 167 16.45 -6.07 13.34
C TYR A 167 15.11 -6.54 12.77
N GLN A 168 14.83 -6.21 11.51
CA GLN A 168 13.58 -6.52 10.79
C GLN A 168 12.30 -6.14 11.56
N THR A 169 12.40 -5.20 12.50
CA THR A 169 11.24 -4.64 13.17
C THR A 169 10.64 -3.54 12.30
N TRP A 170 9.31 -3.48 12.25
CA TRP A 170 8.55 -2.42 11.60
C TRP A 170 7.97 -1.43 12.61
N CYS A 171 7.80 -1.86 13.87
CA CYS A 171 7.09 -1.11 14.89
C CYS A 171 8.02 -0.12 15.58
N ASN A 172 7.68 1.17 15.54
CA ASN A 172 8.32 2.25 16.29
C ASN A 172 9.86 2.26 16.15
N PHE A 173 10.36 2.11 14.91
CA PHE A 173 11.77 1.88 14.65
C PHE A 173 12.67 3.04 15.12
N VAL A 174 13.67 2.72 15.94
CA VAL A 174 14.57 3.69 16.56
C VAL A 174 15.60 4.21 15.54
N GLY A 175 15.90 5.51 15.59
CA GLY A 175 16.91 6.15 14.73
C GLY A 175 16.37 6.63 13.38
N THR A 176 15.04 6.66 13.21
CA THR A 176 14.36 7.22 12.04
C THR A 176 14.17 8.73 12.16
N GLY A 177 13.75 9.37 11.07
CA GLY A 177 13.49 10.81 11.04
C GLY A 177 12.53 11.19 9.92
N PHE A 178 11.95 12.40 9.99
CA PHE A 178 11.08 12.89 8.92
C PHE A 178 11.84 12.93 7.60
N GLY A 179 11.23 12.36 6.56
CA GLY A 179 11.75 12.41 5.20
C GLY A 179 11.38 13.70 4.48
N ALA A 180 11.43 13.63 3.15
CA ALA A 180 11.04 14.75 2.30
C ALA A 180 9.59 15.17 2.59
N HIS A 181 9.29 16.47 2.50
CA HIS A 181 7.91 16.94 2.59
C HIS A 181 7.10 16.48 1.36
N PRO A 182 5.77 16.32 1.51
CA PRO A 182 4.90 15.96 0.39
C PRO A 182 5.07 16.92 -0.79
N LYS A 183 5.28 16.35 -1.98
CA LYS A 183 5.56 17.09 -3.22
C LYS A 183 5.17 16.25 -4.42
N GLY A 184 4.33 16.80 -5.30
CA GLY A 184 4.01 16.19 -6.59
C GLY A 184 5.14 16.38 -7.61
N ASN A 185 5.34 15.38 -8.48
CA ASN A 185 6.43 15.29 -9.45
C ASN A 185 7.77 15.71 -8.83
N PRO A 186 8.20 15.02 -7.75
CA PRO A 186 9.25 15.55 -6.89
C PRO A 186 10.63 15.61 -7.58
N ASP A 187 10.87 14.69 -8.52
CA ASP A 187 12.13 14.51 -9.23
C ASP A 187 11.87 14.11 -10.70
N ALA A 188 12.39 14.88 -11.65
CA ALA A 188 12.22 14.62 -13.09
C ALA A 188 12.96 13.37 -13.57
N SER A 189 13.95 12.88 -12.82
CA SER A 189 14.63 11.61 -13.09
C SER A 189 13.83 10.39 -12.63
N MET A 190 12.73 10.60 -11.88
CA MET A 190 11.84 9.56 -11.37
C MET A 190 10.44 9.63 -12.02
N PRO A 191 10.30 9.45 -13.36
CA PRO A 191 9.05 9.70 -14.07
C PRO A 191 7.87 8.80 -13.66
N LEU A 192 8.12 7.65 -13.04
CA LEU A 192 7.05 6.79 -12.51
C LEU A 192 6.45 7.33 -11.20
N LEU A 193 7.13 8.25 -10.52
CA LEU A 193 6.75 8.74 -9.21
C LEU A 193 5.89 10.00 -9.30
N ASP A 194 4.60 9.86 -9.02
CA ASP A 194 3.65 10.96 -9.00
C ASP A 194 3.91 11.92 -7.82
N ALA A 195 4.24 11.39 -6.63
CA ALA A 195 4.44 12.22 -5.45
C ALA A 195 5.21 11.55 -4.31
N TYR A 196 5.88 12.39 -3.52
CA TYR A 196 6.11 12.11 -2.10
C TYR A 196 4.84 12.44 -1.32
N MET A 197 4.45 11.55 -0.41
CA MET A 197 3.31 11.74 0.50
C MET A 197 3.74 11.38 1.93
N TRP A 198 3.08 11.95 2.94
CA TRP A 198 3.15 11.44 4.31
C TRP A 198 1.86 10.67 4.55
N LEU A 199 1.93 9.34 4.45
CA LEU A 199 0.76 8.46 4.47
C LEU A 199 0.51 7.91 5.88
N LYS A 200 1.55 7.36 6.52
CA LYS A 200 1.56 7.20 7.98
C LYS A 200 1.69 8.56 8.62
N THR A 201 0.80 8.90 9.55
CA THR A 201 0.90 10.11 10.37
C THR A 201 2.18 10.06 11.22
N PRO A 202 3.19 10.90 10.95
CA PRO A 202 4.44 10.83 11.69
C PRO A 202 4.24 11.23 13.16
N GLY A 203 4.67 10.37 14.07
CA GLY A 203 4.48 10.55 15.53
C GLY A 203 3.32 9.73 16.12
N GLU A 204 2.40 9.21 15.29
CA GLU A 204 1.47 8.17 15.76
C GLU A 204 2.21 6.84 15.92
N ALA A 205 1.99 6.18 17.06
CA ALA A 205 2.58 4.86 17.32
C ALA A 205 2.14 3.83 16.27
N ASP A 206 3.01 2.87 15.96
CA ASP A 206 2.68 1.73 15.09
C ASP A 206 1.94 0.63 15.85
N GLY A 207 2.38 0.40 17.09
CA GLY A 207 1.91 -0.67 17.95
C GLY A 207 2.29 -0.43 19.40
N SER A 208 1.65 -1.17 20.32
CA SER A 208 1.98 -1.12 21.75
C SER A 208 3.25 -1.92 22.02
N ALA A 209 4.14 -1.41 22.88
CA ALA A 209 5.31 -2.15 23.37
C ALA A 209 4.97 -3.13 24.52
N VAL A 210 3.73 -3.10 25.03
CA VAL A 210 3.29 -3.87 26.20
C VAL A 210 1.90 -4.47 26.01
N GLY A 211 1.61 -5.55 26.75
CA GLY A 211 0.31 -6.23 26.77
C GLY A 211 0.20 -7.38 25.75
N ASP A 212 -0.97 -8.03 25.72
CA ASP A 212 -1.21 -9.27 24.95
C ASP A 212 -1.20 -9.08 23.42
N ARG A 213 -1.21 -7.82 22.97
CA ARG A 213 -1.08 -7.41 21.56
C ARG A 213 0.19 -6.59 21.32
N ALA A 214 1.23 -6.78 22.15
CA ALA A 214 2.48 -6.10 21.95
C ALA A 214 3.10 -6.48 20.61
N ASP A 215 3.51 -5.48 19.85
CA ASP A 215 4.22 -5.65 18.59
C ASP A 215 5.73 -5.79 18.85
N PRO A 216 6.46 -6.46 17.94
CA PRO A 216 7.91 -6.57 18.07
C PRO A 216 8.51 -5.17 17.97
N VAL A 217 9.10 -4.68 19.05
CA VAL A 217 9.88 -3.42 19.10
C VAL A 217 11.37 -3.70 19.08
#